data_AF-A0A0A1VGQ7-F1
#
_entry.id   AF-A0A0A1VGQ7-F1
#
_cell.length_a   1.000
_cell.length_b   1.000
_cell.length_c   1.000
_cell.angle_alpha   90.00
_cell.angle_beta   90.00
_cell.angle_gamma   90.00
#
_symmetry.space_group_name_H-M   'P 1'
#
loop_
_entity.id
_entity.type
_entity.pdbx_description
1 polymer ?
#
loop_
_entity_poly.entity_id
_entity_poly.type
_entity_poly.pdbx_seq_one_letter_code
_entity_poly.pdbx_strand_id
1 'polypeptide(L)'
;MNSPATKTVCLREVAHARSGEKGNSSMISVIAYEPQDYGLLCEQVTVDAVRKVFGPITRGSIARYEVPRIGALNFVLDEVLEGGRSRTLAFEESGKALSSLMLTLPVRVPAGYVERKDRPATEEGPRSRPSGDAAKPAGTIRLAAATAWSRDRFEPALSLVRDEAIDYLCFESMSEVTMSAAQVALNDGHATPPYDPYLLDRLRPVLAECKQRGIRIISNQGWLDPDAAAQAVQELAGELGIADLRVAAVSGGILTDRIAGLGLRFSENDQAIADLEDGIVSAEAYLGCEGIVQALQQGADVVITTRVADAALYLGPLAHEFGWDTGNSQQMARGMVVGHLMECGAQLAGGYFADPGYKDVPDLAHVGNPIADVSPDRIVLRKQRGSGGLLSPATCKEQLLYEVHDPGAYIGPDCTTDFGAVSFTQIAPDTVEVHIAEGAGFPKPDTLKALVGVREGYMTEEMVIFAGPGAHQRAQLTESILRQRLASAGLQAQEMRFDYIGVNAVHREATPPSAHAPYEAVLRVAIKTGTRQQAELLRKEVDPLAVNGLYGTGKWATTASGSRVRSVIGLNSCLVPRTLVDWSVSFAEEAVHTPQETP
;
A
#
# COMPACT_ATOMS: atom_id res chain seq x y z
N MET A 1 8.11 27.01 42.40
CA MET A 1 9.16 26.39 41.56
C MET A 1 9.00 26.99 40.17
N ASN A 2 10.04 27.61 39.60
CA ASN A 2 9.95 28.13 38.24
C ASN A 2 9.84 26.95 37.28
N SER A 3 8.82 26.93 36.43
CA SER A 3 8.74 25.95 35.34
C SER A 3 10.03 26.04 34.51
N PRO A 4 10.64 24.91 34.13
CA PRO A 4 11.84 24.93 33.30
C PRO A 4 11.57 25.69 32.01
N ALA A 5 12.55 26.49 31.55
CA ALA A 5 12.43 27.22 30.31
C ALA A 5 12.22 26.27 29.13
N THR A 6 11.29 26.61 28.22
CA THR A 6 10.96 25.81 27.03
C THR A 6 11.14 26.63 25.76
N LYS A 7 11.30 25.94 24.62
CA LYS A 7 11.24 26.51 23.27
C LYS A 7 10.23 25.71 22.43
N THR A 8 9.67 26.34 21.39
CA THR A 8 8.77 25.67 20.44
C THR A 8 9.56 25.25 19.20
N VAL A 9 9.37 24.01 18.77
CA VAL A 9 9.97 23.41 17.57
C VAL A 9 8.89 22.68 16.76
N CYS A 10 9.18 22.32 15.50
CA CYS A 10 8.30 21.44 14.74
C CYS A 10 8.37 20.01 15.27
N LEU A 11 7.26 19.26 15.16
CA LEU A 11 7.19 17.85 15.56
C LEU A 11 8.26 16.99 14.87
N ARG A 12 8.65 17.36 13.64
CA ARG A 12 9.78 16.75 12.91
C ARG A 12 11.10 16.72 13.67
N GLU A 13 11.30 17.60 14.66
CA GLU A 13 12.53 17.63 15.46
C GLU A 13 12.57 16.57 16.56
N VAL A 14 11.44 15.96 16.89
CA VAL A 14 11.31 15.00 18.01
C VAL A 14 10.77 13.64 17.56
N ALA A 15 10.09 13.59 16.41
CA ALA A 15 9.44 12.39 15.88
C ALA A 15 9.57 12.27 14.36
N HIS A 16 9.43 11.03 13.88
CA HIS A 16 9.14 10.73 12.50
C HIS A 16 7.68 10.28 12.36
N ALA A 17 7.16 10.31 11.13
CA ALA A 17 5.78 9.97 10.86
C ALA A 17 5.66 9.20 9.55
N ARG A 18 4.61 8.39 9.47
CA ARG A 18 4.22 7.70 8.24
C ARG A 18 2.72 7.64 8.13
N SER A 19 2.22 7.87 6.93
CA SER A 19 0.82 7.69 6.61
C SER A 19 0.59 6.44 5.75
N GLY A 20 -0.57 5.82 5.97
CA GLY A 20 -1.19 4.84 5.08
C GLY A 20 -2.65 5.19 4.86
N GLU A 21 -3.28 4.56 3.89
CA GLU A 21 -4.69 4.76 3.55
C GLU A 21 -5.48 3.46 3.68
N LYS A 22 -6.77 3.57 4.00
CA LYS A 22 -7.74 2.49 3.84
C LYS A 22 -9.07 3.14 3.46
N GLY A 23 -9.46 2.97 2.20
CA GLY A 23 -10.70 3.56 1.69
C GLY A 23 -10.62 5.09 1.73
N ASN A 24 -11.52 5.75 2.46
CA ASN A 24 -11.57 7.22 2.57
C ASN A 24 -10.81 7.78 3.78
N SER A 25 -10.20 6.92 4.61
CA SER A 25 -9.49 7.32 5.82
C SER A 25 -7.98 7.26 5.61
N SER A 26 -7.25 8.09 6.35
CA SER A 26 -5.78 8.00 6.44
C SER A 26 -5.35 7.76 7.88
N MET A 27 -4.42 6.82 8.02
CA MET A 27 -3.79 6.48 9.30
C MET A 27 -2.41 7.13 9.32
N ILE A 28 -2.13 7.95 10.33
CA ILE A 28 -0.87 8.68 10.46
C ILE A 28 -0.23 8.31 11.79
N SER A 29 0.86 7.56 11.71
CA SER A 29 1.70 7.25 12.86
C SER A 29 2.66 8.40 13.17
N VAL A 30 2.91 8.64 14.45
CA VAL A 30 3.91 9.58 14.97
C VAL A 30 4.76 8.81 15.99
N ILE A 31 6.04 8.65 15.68
CA ILE A 31 6.96 7.77 16.41
C ILE A 31 8.11 8.61 16.93
N ALA A 32 8.37 8.55 18.24
CA ALA A 32 9.48 9.28 18.85
C ALA A 32 10.82 8.75 18.31
N TYR A 33 11.74 9.65 17.95
CA TYR A 33 13.11 9.24 17.61
C TYR A 33 13.80 8.61 18.83
N GLU A 34 13.65 9.26 19.99
CA GLU A 34 14.22 8.80 21.26
C GLU A 34 13.10 8.35 22.21
N PRO A 35 13.25 7.21 22.91
CA PRO A 35 12.23 6.72 23.84
C PRO A 35 11.79 7.73 24.91
N GLN A 36 12.71 8.60 25.35
CA GLN A 36 12.45 9.64 26.35
C GLN A 36 11.47 10.72 25.88
N ASP A 37 11.34 10.93 24.57
CA ASP A 37 10.47 11.95 23.99
C ASP A 37 9.02 11.46 23.84
N TYR A 38 8.75 10.17 24.07
CA TYR A 38 7.40 9.62 23.93
C TYR A 38 6.36 10.29 24.85
N GLY A 39 6.72 10.56 26.11
CA GLY A 39 5.81 11.25 27.04
C GLY A 39 5.44 12.66 26.56
N LEU A 40 6.38 13.35 25.92
CA LEU A 40 6.16 14.65 25.30
C LEU A 40 5.14 14.56 24.16
N LEU A 41 5.21 13.50 23.34
CA LEU A 41 4.24 13.25 22.28
C LEU A 41 2.84 13.00 22.85
N CYS A 42 2.70 12.13 23.85
CA CYS A 42 1.41 11.83 24.48
C CYS A 42 0.73 13.09 25.03
N GLU A 43 1.51 13.98 25.64
CA GLU A 43 1.01 15.23 26.23
C GLU A 43 0.56 16.26 25.18
N GLN A 44 1.34 16.44 24.10
CA GLN A 44 1.17 17.58 23.19
C GLN A 44 0.55 17.25 21.84
N VAL A 45 0.75 16.03 21.32
CA VAL A 45 0.16 15.56 20.07
C VAL A 45 -1.20 14.94 20.40
N THR A 46 -2.17 15.81 20.69
CA THR A 46 -3.54 15.42 21.03
C THR A 46 -4.45 15.45 19.81
N VAL A 47 -5.64 14.84 19.90
CA VAL A 47 -6.68 14.94 18.87
C VAL A 47 -6.98 16.41 18.53
N ASP A 48 -7.06 17.29 19.53
CA ASP A 48 -7.30 18.72 19.32
C ASP A 48 -6.14 19.41 18.60
N ALA A 49 -4.89 19.05 18.91
CA ALA A 49 -3.72 19.59 18.23
C ALA A 49 -3.70 19.15 16.75
N VAL A 50 -3.98 17.88 16.47
CA VAL A 50 -4.09 17.35 15.11
C VAL A 50 -5.27 17.98 14.38
N ARG A 51 -6.42 18.18 15.04
CA ARG A 51 -7.60 18.83 14.45
C ARG A 51 -7.33 20.27 14.03
N LYS A 52 -6.44 21.00 14.70
CA LYS A 52 -6.04 22.35 14.25
C LYS A 52 -5.31 22.34 12.92
N VAL A 53 -4.57 21.28 12.63
CA VAL A 53 -3.80 21.12 11.39
C VAL A 53 -4.68 20.53 10.28
N PHE A 54 -5.40 19.44 10.57
CA PHE A 54 -6.16 18.69 9.56
C PHE A 54 -7.63 19.08 9.45
N GLY A 55 -8.17 19.86 10.40
CA GLY A 55 -9.56 20.32 10.43
C GLY A 55 -10.07 20.95 9.13
N PRO A 56 -9.27 21.72 8.38
CA PRO A 56 -9.71 22.26 7.08
C PRO A 56 -10.00 21.20 6.01
N ILE A 57 -9.45 19.98 6.15
CA ILE A 57 -9.45 18.96 5.09
C ILE A 57 -10.05 17.61 5.49
N THR A 58 -10.23 17.35 6.78
CA THR A 58 -10.85 16.14 7.32
C THR A 58 -12.32 16.42 7.63
N ARG A 59 -13.24 15.64 7.02
CA ARG A 59 -14.69 15.82 7.22
C ARG A 59 -15.25 14.91 8.32
N GLY A 60 -14.55 13.82 8.64
CA GLY A 60 -14.95 12.86 9.64
C GLY A 60 -14.30 13.04 11.01
N SER A 61 -14.25 11.91 11.74
CA SER A 61 -13.67 11.83 13.07
C SER A 61 -12.14 11.84 13.04
N ILE A 62 -11.53 12.14 14.18
CA ILE A 62 -10.09 11.94 14.40
C ILE A 62 -9.95 11.11 15.66
N ALA A 63 -9.44 9.89 15.52
CA ALA A 63 -9.13 9.00 16.64
C ALA A 63 -7.62 9.00 16.92
N ARG A 64 -7.24 8.79 18.19
CA ARG A 64 -5.85 8.62 18.63
C ARG A 64 -5.72 7.32 19.38
N TYR A 65 -4.73 6.52 19.00
CA TYR A 65 -4.32 5.29 19.67
C TYR A 65 -2.88 5.42 20.15
N GLU A 66 -2.60 4.94 21.36
CA GLU A 66 -1.26 4.96 21.93
C GLU A 66 -0.63 3.57 21.81
N VAL A 67 0.64 3.50 21.42
CA VAL A 67 1.39 2.25 21.26
C VAL A 67 2.70 2.33 22.06
N PRO A 68 2.64 2.25 23.41
CA PRO A 68 3.77 2.58 24.27
C PRO A 68 5.01 1.70 24.06
N ARG A 69 4.82 0.41 23.72
CA ARG A 69 5.91 -0.55 23.52
C ARG A 69 6.89 -0.15 22.42
N ILE A 70 6.45 0.71 21.50
CA ILE A 70 7.28 1.23 20.41
C ILE A 70 7.42 2.75 20.44
N GLY A 71 6.88 3.41 21.47
CA GLY A 71 6.95 4.87 21.62
C GLY A 71 6.21 5.62 20.50
N ALA A 72 5.03 5.13 20.11
CA ALA A 72 4.28 5.68 18.99
C ALA A 72 2.85 6.09 19.36
N LEU A 73 2.32 7.02 18.57
CA LEU A 73 0.91 7.37 18.49
C LEU A 73 0.42 7.02 17.09
N ASN A 74 -0.80 6.52 16.95
CA ASN A 74 -1.46 6.32 15.67
C ASN A 74 -2.73 7.15 15.61
N PHE A 75 -2.90 7.93 14.54
CA PHE A 75 -4.08 8.74 14.32
C PHE A 75 -4.87 8.21 13.14
N VAL A 76 -6.19 8.11 13.28
CA VAL A 76 -7.09 7.79 12.17
C VAL A 76 -7.89 9.03 11.84
N LEU A 77 -7.78 9.49 10.60
CA LEU A 77 -8.48 10.67 10.09
C LEU A 77 -9.52 10.20 9.07
N ASP A 78 -10.79 10.24 9.47
CA ASP A 78 -11.88 9.80 8.60
C ASP A 78 -12.25 10.87 7.58
N GLU A 79 -12.59 10.39 6.39
CA GLU A 79 -12.99 11.20 5.23
C GLU A 79 -11.99 12.29 4.85
N VAL A 80 -10.70 12.05 5.12
CA VAL A 80 -9.64 12.98 4.72
C VAL A 80 -9.28 12.80 3.26
N LEU A 81 -9.54 11.66 2.62
CA LEU A 81 -9.09 11.38 1.24
C LEU A 81 -10.10 11.73 0.14
N GLU A 82 -11.21 12.40 0.48
CA GLU A 82 -12.26 12.81 -0.47
C GLU A 82 -12.80 11.65 -1.34
N GLY A 83 -13.18 10.56 -0.68
CA GLY A 83 -13.75 9.35 -1.28
C GLY A 83 -12.76 8.20 -1.44
N GLY A 84 -11.47 8.44 -1.22
CA GLY A 84 -10.42 7.42 -1.32
C GLY A 84 -9.84 7.28 -2.73
N ARG A 85 -8.75 6.52 -2.84
CA ARG A 85 -7.88 6.47 -4.03
C ARG A 85 -8.61 6.14 -5.33
N SER A 86 -9.65 5.31 -5.28
CA SER A 86 -10.37 4.87 -6.48
C SER A 86 -11.26 5.97 -7.09
N ARG A 87 -11.66 7.00 -6.31
CA ARG A 87 -12.66 8.00 -6.72
C ARG A 87 -12.31 9.46 -6.40
N THR A 88 -11.23 9.73 -5.68
CA THR A 88 -10.87 11.09 -5.31
C THR A 88 -10.43 11.90 -6.54
N LEU A 89 -10.76 13.19 -6.55
CA LEU A 89 -10.19 14.15 -7.50
C LEU A 89 -8.88 14.77 -7.00
N ALA A 90 -8.46 14.47 -5.76
CA ALA A 90 -7.23 15.02 -5.17
C ALA A 90 -6.00 14.72 -6.04
N PHE A 91 -5.03 15.64 -6.05
CA PHE A 91 -3.80 15.47 -6.83
C PHE A 91 -2.91 14.35 -6.26
N GLU A 92 -2.83 14.24 -4.94
CA GLU A 92 -2.15 13.13 -4.26
C GLU A 92 -3.22 12.19 -3.68
N GLU A 93 -3.56 11.15 -4.46
CA GLU A 93 -4.71 10.28 -4.19
C GLU A 93 -4.51 9.33 -2.98
N SER A 94 -3.26 9.10 -2.56
CA SER A 94 -2.93 8.09 -1.54
C SER A 94 -2.77 8.65 -0.12
N GLY A 95 -2.82 9.97 0.08
CA GLY A 95 -2.63 10.61 1.39
C GLY A 95 -1.23 10.42 1.98
N LYS A 96 -0.27 9.95 1.18
CA LYS A 96 1.10 9.63 1.57
C LYS A 96 1.85 10.85 2.07
N ALA A 97 1.56 12.02 1.50
CA ALA A 97 2.18 13.27 1.92
C ALA A 97 1.56 13.88 3.20
N LEU A 98 0.46 13.34 3.71
CA LEU A 98 -0.18 13.87 4.93
C LEU A 98 0.70 13.71 6.18
N SER A 99 1.58 12.70 6.20
CA SER A 99 2.62 12.55 7.24
C SER A 99 3.51 13.78 7.36
N SER A 100 3.89 14.42 6.24
CA SER A 100 4.70 15.63 6.27
C SER A 100 3.97 16.83 6.88
N LEU A 101 2.65 16.93 6.68
CA LEU A 101 1.82 17.96 7.31
C LEU A 101 1.74 17.74 8.83
N MET A 102 1.57 16.50 9.29
CA MET A 102 1.61 16.14 10.71
C MET A 102 2.92 16.62 11.37
N LEU A 103 4.05 16.43 10.69
CA LEU A 103 5.38 16.81 11.19
C LEU A 103 5.59 18.34 11.32
N THR A 104 4.69 19.16 10.78
CA THR A 104 4.71 20.63 10.97
C THR A 104 4.14 21.08 12.32
N LEU A 105 3.44 20.20 13.05
CA LEU A 105 2.76 20.52 14.30
C LEU A 105 3.75 21.11 15.32
N PRO A 106 3.46 22.26 15.95
CA PRO A 106 4.36 22.87 16.91
C PRO A 106 4.31 22.16 18.27
N VAL A 107 5.47 21.78 18.81
CA VAL A 107 5.62 21.16 20.13
C VAL A 107 6.60 21.94 20.99
N ARG A 108 6.37 21.95 22.31
CA ARG A 108 7.28 22.59 23.28
C ARG A 108 8.27 21.58 23.82
N VAL A 109 9.55 21.89 23.72
CA VAL A 109 10.66 21.10 24.24
C VAL A 109 11.45 21.91 25.29
N PRO A 110 12.25 21.28 26.18
CA PRO A 110 13.15 22.00 27.06
C PRO A 110 14.07 22.96 26.28
N ALA A 111 14.43 24.11 26.85
CA ALA A 111 15.25 25.12 26.17
C ALA A 111 16.61 24.56 25.66
N GLY A 112 17.19 23.60 26.39
CA GLY A 112 18.43 22.91 26.01
C GLY A 112 18.25 21.70 25.09
N TYR A 113 17.04 21.43 24.58
CA TYR A 113 16.80 20.29 23.69
C TYR A 113 17.55 20.47 22.36
N VAL A 114 18.34 19.46 22.01
CA VAL A 114 19.06 19.40 20.73
C VAL A 114 18.10 18.84 19.68
N GLU A 115 17.70 19.73 18.77
CA GLU A 115 16.84 19.44 17.62
C GLU A 115 17.47 18.37 16.72
N ARG A 116 16.65 17.55 16.07
CA ARG A 116 17.13 16.41 15.27
C ARG A 116 18.08 16.88 14.17
N LYS A 117 17.75 17.99 13.50
CA LYS A 117 18.59 18.58 12.43
C LYS A 117 19.99 19.02 12.89
N ASP A 118 20.13 19.31 14.18
CA ASP A 118 21.38 19.81 14.78
C ASP A 118 22.17 18.67 15.45
N ARG A 119 21.61 17.46 15.50
CA ARG A 119 22.34 16.28 15.98
C ARG A 119 23.37 15.88 14.93
N PRO A 120 24.57 15.44 15.34
CA PRO A 120 25.48 14.83 14.39
C PRO A 120 24.77 13.67 13.71
N ALA A 121 24.88 13.60 12.38
CA ALA A 121 24.49 12.41 11.66
C ALA A 121 25.17 11.24 12.35
N THR A 122 24.40 10.22 12.74
CA THR A 122 24.98 8.98 13.24
C THR A 122 25.98 8.51 12.19
N GLU A 123 27.26 8.44 12.55
CA GLU A 123 28.35 7.97 11.68
C GLU A 123 28.13 6.49 11.33
N GLU A 124 27.13 6.21 10.51
CA GLU A 124 26.99 4.94 9.84
C GLU A 124 27.60 5.13 8.46
N GLY A 125 28.93 5.09 8.42
CA GLY A 125 29.68 5.01 7.16
C GLY A 125 29.18 3.84 6.30
N PRO A 126 29.56 3.78 5.01
CA PRO A 126 29.13 2.72 4.11
C PRO A 126 29.42 1.34 4.74
N ARG A 127 28.36 0.67 5.20
CA ARG A 127 28.46 -0.63 5.86
C ARG A 127 29.04 -1.61 4.85
N SER A 128 30.22 -2.16 5.15
CA SER A 128 30.90 -3.13 4.30
C SER A 128 29.98 -4.32 4.02
N ARG A 129 29.98 -4.83 2.78
CA ARG A 129 29.26 -6.06 2.40
C ARG A 129 29.62 -7.18 3.38
N PRO A 130 28.65 -7.75 4.13
CA PRO A 130 28.93 -8.94 4.93
C PRO A 130 29.36 -10.06 3.97
N SER A 131 30.56 -10.58 4.15
CA SER A 131 31.06 -11.73 3.40
C SER A 131 30.63 -13.01 4.12
N GLY A 132 29.86 -13.86 3.44
CA GLY A 132 29.54 -15.21 3.89
C GLY A 132 28.06 -15.46 4.09
N ASP A 133 27.62 -16.65 3.69
CA ASP A 133 26.27 -17.12 3.92
C ASP A 133 26.09 -17.33 5.43
N ALA A 134 25.30 -16.49 6.11
CA ALA A 134 24.95 -16.79 7.50
C ALA A 134 24.08 -18.04 7.46
N ALA A 135 24.69 -19.16 7.85
CA ALA A 135 24.06 -20.46 7.91
C ALA A 135 22.68 -20.29 8.55
N LYS A 136 21.65 -20.71 7.82
CA LYS A 136 20.29 -20.75 8.31
C LYS A 136 20.25 -21.63 9.57
N PRO A 137 19.87 -21.11 10.75
CA PRO A 137 19.83 -21.93 11.96
C PRO A 137 18.86 -23.11 11.79
N ALA A 138 19.17 -24.24 12.42
CA ALA A 138 18.30 -25.41 12.38
C ALA A 138 16.89 -25.07 12.91
N GLY A 139 15.85 -25.60 12.25
CA GLY A 139 14.44 -25.34 12.63
C GLY A 139 13.94 -23.92 12.32
N THR A 140 14.67 -23.14 11.53
CA THR A 140 14.23 -21.83 11.03
C THR A 140 13.58 -21.98 9.66
N ILE A 141 12.61 -21.12 9.34
CA ILE A 141 12.03 -20.91 8.01
C ILE A 141 12.39 -19.49 7.58
N ARG A 142 12.94 -19.36 6.37
CA ARG A 142 13.41 -18.11 5.78
C ARG A 142 12.50 -17.71 4.63
N LEU A 143 11.74 -16.64 4.84
CA LEU A 143 10.84 -16.04 3.85
C LEU A 143 11.48 -14.79 3.26
N ALA A 144 11.30 -14.54 1.97
CA ALA A 144 11.76 -13.33 1.31
C ALA A 144 10.64 -12.68 0.48
N ALA A 145 10.58 -11.35 0.51
CA ALA A 145 9.68 -10.59 -0.34
C ALA A 145 10.29 -10.40 -1.73
N ALA A 146 9.59 -10.80 -2.78
CA ALA A 146 10.00 -10.57 -4.16
C ALA A 146 9.53 -9.21 -4.67
N THR A 147 8.25 -8.90 -4.43
CA THR A 147 7.56 -7.67 -4.83
C THR A 147 6.57 -7.26 -3.74
N ALA A 148 6.17 -6.00 -3.75
CA ALA A 148 5.21 -5.41 -2.80
C ALA A 148 4.00 -4.73 -3.47
N TRP A 149 3.90 -4.73 -4.81
CA TRP A 149 2.73 -4.31 -5.59
C TRP A 149 2.86 -4.68 -7.07
N SER A 150 1.78 -4.56 -7.86
CA SER A 150 1.72 -4.97 -9.27
C SER A 150 2.73 -4.31 -10.20
N ARG A 151 3.25 -3.12 -9.86
CA ARG A 151 4.24 -2.40 -10.68
C ARG A 151 5.55 -2.17 -9.95
N ASP A 152 5.87 -3.06 -9.00
CA ASP A 152 7.11 -2.99 -8.27
C ASP A 152 8.32 -3.29 -9.14
N ARG A 153 9.48 -2.84 -8.66
CA ARG A 153 10.77 -3.34 -9.13
C ARG A 153 10.89 -4.80 -8.74
N PHE A 154 11.38 -5.61 -9.66
CA PHE A 154 11.51 -7.05 -9.46
C PHE A 154 12.98 -7.50 -9.49
N GLU A 155 13.87 -6.71 -10.11
CA GLU A 155 15.27 -7.05 -10.27
C GLU A 155 16.00 -7.42 -8.95
N PRO A 156 15.70 -6.80 -7.79
CA PRO A 156 16.29 -7.22 -6.51
C PRO A 156 16.01 -8.69 -6.13
N ALA A 157 14.84 -9.22 -6.52
CA ALA A 157 14.44 -10.59 -6.20
C ALA A 157 15.33 -11.65 -6.86
N LEU A 158 15.92 -11.34 -8.02
CA LEU A 158 16.83 -12.24 -8.73
C LEU A 158 18.04 -12.62 -7.87
N SER A 159 18.58 -11.66 -7.12
CA SER A 159 19.68 -11.90 -6.20
C SER A 159 19.26 -12.56 -4.89
N LEU A 160 17.99 -12.47 -4.47
CA LEU A 160 17.49 -13.27 -3.35
C LEU A 160 17.56 -14.75 -3.70
N VAL A 161 17.07 -15.11 -4.89
CA VAL A 161 17.06 -16.49 -5.36
C VAL A 161 18.47 -17.02 -5.51
N ARG A 162 19.40 -16.23 -6.07
CA ARG A 162 20.80 -16.65 -6.27
C ARG A 162 21.64 -16.68 -5.01
N ASP A 163 21.57 -15.64 -4.19
CA ASP A 163 22.61 -15.37 -3.19
C ASP A 163 22.17 -15.68 -1.75
N GLU A 164 20.87 -15.92 -1.52
CA GLU A 164 20.32 -16.14 -0.18
C GLU A 164 19.73 -17.55 -0.04
N ALA A 165 19.99 -18.21 1.09
CA ALA A 165 19.44 -19.52 1.41
C ALA A 165 17.98 -19.43 1.92
N ILE A 166 17.07 -18.93 1.09
CA ILE A 166 15.63 -18.77 1.37
C ILE A 166 14.86 -20.07 1.15
N ASP A 167 13.73 -20.26 1.83
CA ASP A 167 12.81 -21.39 1.59
C ASP A 167 11.58 -20.96 0.79
N TYR A 168 11.12 -19.71 1.01
CA TYR A 168 9.96 -19.17 0.34
C TYR A 168 10.27 -17.81 -0.28
N LEU A 169 9.79 -17.63 -1.51
CA LEU A 169 9.78 -16.36 -2.22
C LEU A 169 8.32 -15.91 -2.44
N CYS A 170 7.95 -14.79 -1.81
CA CYS A 170 6.57 -14.30 -1.80
C CYS A 170 6.40 -13.12 -2.77
N PHE A 171 5.42 -13.18 -3.66
CA PHE A 171 5.06 -12.11 -4.58
C PHE A 171 3.75 -11.46 -4.15
N GLU A 172 3.86 -10.27 -3.56
CA GLU A 172 2.71 -9.39 -3.34
C GLU A 172 2.56 -8.48 -4.58
N SER A 173 1.42 -8.57 -5.24
CA SER A 173 1.12 -7.89 -6.50
C SER A 173 -0.24 -7.20 -6.48
N MET A 174 -1.08 -7.48 -5.49
CA MET A 174 -2.46 -7.04 -5.47
C MET A 174 -2.62 -5.78 -4.63
N SER A 175 -3.38 -4.82 -5.15
CA SER A 175 -3.94 -3.75 -4.34
C SER A 175 -5.44 -3.68 -4.61
N GLU A 176 -6.18 -2.98 -3.75
CA GLU A 176 -7.58 -2.64 -4.01
C GLU A 176 -7.80 -2.02 -5.41
N VAL A 177 -6.91 -1.14 -5.87
CA VAL A 177 -7.02 -0.48 -7.17
C VAL A 177 -6.71 -1.41 -8.36
N THR A 178 -5.87 -2.44 -8.17
CA THR A 178 -5.43 -3.33 -9.25
C THR A 178 -6.60 -4.13 -9.85
N MET A 179 -7.55 -4.57 -9.00
CA MET A 179 -8.70 -5.36 -9.44
C MET A 179 -9.74 -4.55 -10.21
N SER A 180 -10.09 -3.35 -9.72
CA SER A 180 -10.95 -2.45 -10.48
C SER A 180 -10.34 -2.09 -11.82
N ALA A 181 -9.01 -1.89 -11.89
CA ALA A 181 -8.33 -1.62 -13.15
C ALA A 181 -8.39 -2.81 -14.12
N ALA A 182 -8.20 -4.05 -13.65
CA ALA A 182 -8.34 -5.25 -14.47
C ALA A 182 -9.78 -5.42 -15.00
N GLN A 183 -10.77 -5.22 -14.13
CA GLN A 183 -12.18 -5.32 -14.52
C GLN A 183 -12.61 -4.19 -15.48
N VAL A 184 -12.09 -2.98 -15.31
CA VAL A 184 -12.27 -1.87 -16.28
C VAL A 184 -11.63 -2.21 -17.61
N ALA A 185 -10.40 -2.74 -17.62
CA ALA A 185 -9.72 -3.10 -18.86
C ALA A 185 -10.52 -4.14 -19.66
N LEU A 186 -11.07 -5.15 -18.97
CA LEU A 186 -11.98 -6.14 -19.56
C LEU A 186 -13.26 -5.49 -20.11
N ASN A 187 -13.91 -4.63 -19.34
CA ASN A 187 -15.15 -3.94 -19.74
C ASN A 187 -14.94 -2.98 -20.93
N ASP A 188 -13.77 -2.34 -21.02
CA ASP A 188 -13.39 -1.45 -22.11
C ASP A 188 -12.87 -2.22 -23.36
N GLY A 189 -12.93 -3.56 -23.35
CA GLY A 189 -12.58 -4.41 -24.48
C GLY A 189 -11.08 -4.55 -24.74
N HIS A 190 -10.23 -4.27 -23.75
CA HIS A 190 -8.79 -4.50 -23.85
C HIS A 190 -8.49 -5.98 -23.59
N ALA A 191 -7.70 -6.61 -24.45
CA ALA A 191 -7.16 -7.95 -24.24
C ALA A 191 -6.12 -7.92 -23.11
N THR A 192 -6.57 -8.03 -21.86
CA THR A 192 -5.71 -8.18 -20.68
C THR A 192 -6.01 -9.53 -20.07
N PRO A 193 -4.99 -10.34 -19.70
CA PRO A 193 -5.23 -11.58 -18.97
C PRO A 193 -5.99 -11.29 -17.66
N PRO A 194 -6.83 -12.23 -17.18
CA PRO A 194 -7.57 -12.09 -15.91
C PRO A 194 -6.68 -12.22 -14.65
N TYR A 195 -5.36 -12.28 -14.83
CA TYR A 195 -4.30 -12.37 -13.83
C TYR A 195 -3.21 -11.34 -14.11
N ASP A 196 -2.19 -11.24 -13.23
CA ASP A 196 -1.14 -10.22 -13.36
C ASP A 196 -0.42 -10.31 -14.71
N PRO A 197 -0.43 -9.25 -15.54
CA PRO A 197 0.24 -9.26 -16.84
C PRO A 197 1.76 -9.42 -16.73
N TYR A 198 2.36 -9.19 -15.56
CA TYR A 198 3.78 -9.40 -15.30
C TYR A 198 4.11 -10.77 -14.69
N LEU A 199 3.13 -11.67 -14.53
CA LEU A 199 3.31 -13.00 -13.92
C LEU A 199 4.47 -13.78 -14.55
N LEU A 200 4.41 -13.99 -15.87
CA LEU A 200 5.40 -14.81 -16.57
C LEU A 200 6.76 -14.11 -16.66
N ASP A 201 6.78 -12.79 -16.88
CA ASP A 201 8.02 -12.01 -16.93
C ASP A 201 8.79 -12.06 -15.60
N ARG A 202 8.07 -12.12 -14.46
CA ARG A 202 8.67 -12.24 -13.13
C ARG A 202 9.09 -13.67 -12.81
N LEU A 203 8.29 -14.67 -13.15
CA LEU A 203 8.60 -16.06 -12.78
C LEU A 203 9.65 -16.69 -13.71
N ARG A 204 9.65 -16.38 -15.00
CA ARG A 204 10.61 -16.94 -15.98
C ARG A 204 12.08 -16.90 -15.52
N PRO A 205 12.63 -15.77 -15.02
CA PRO A 205 14.04 -15.71 -14.63
C PRO A 205 14.37 -16.42 -13.30
N VAL A 206 13.39 -16.87 -12.52
CA VAL A 206 13.63 -17.48 -11.20
C VAL A 206 13.12 -18.92 -11.07
N LEU A 207 12.14 -19.34 -11.88
CA LEU A 207 11.39 -20.58 -11.68
C LEU A 207 12.29 -21.83 -11.65
N ALA A 208 13.20 -21.94 -12.62
CA ALA A 208 14.11 -23.08 -12.73
C ALA A 208 15.07 -23.18 -11.53
N GLU A 209 15.63 -22.04 -11.11
CA GLU A 209 16.55 -21.99 -9.97
C GLU A 209 15.82 -22.25 -8.65
N CYS A 210 14.61 -21.69 -8.49
CA CYS A 210 13.76 -21.97 -7.34
C CYS A 210 13.50 -23.48 -7.21
N LYS A 211 13.08 -24.15 -8.29
CA LYS A 211 12.85 -25.60 -8.27
C LYS A 211 14.12 -26.38 -7.93
N GLN A 212 15.25 -26.06 -8.56
CA GLN A 212 16.53 -26.74 -8.31
C GLN A 212 16.97 -26.63 -6.84
N ARG A 213 16.68 -25.50 -6.19
CA ARG A 213 17.06 -25.22 -4.81
C ARG A 213 15.99 -25.60 -3.79
N GLY A 214 14.81 -26.03 -4.23
CA GLY A 214 13.66 -26.30 -3.37
C GLY A 214 13.03 -25.05 -2.76
N ILE A 215 13.19 -23.87 -3.40
CA ILE A 215 12.53 -22.63 -2.99
C ILE A 215 11.09 -22.67 -3.49
N ARG A 216 10.12 -22.55 -2.58
CA ARG A 216 8.70 -22.50 -2.90
C ARG A 216 8.25 -21.07 -3.18
N ILE A 217 7.31 -20.90 -4.09
CA ILE A 217 6.79 -19.58 -4.50
C ILE A 217 5.34 -19.43 -4.03
N ILE A 218 5.03 -18.34 -3.35
CA ILE A 218 3.66 -17.96 -2.98
C ILE A 218 3.35 -16.62 -3.65
N SER A 219 2.24 -16.53 -4.37
CA SER A 219 1.92 -15.34 -5.16
C SER A 219 0.42 -15.09 -5.22
N ASN A 220 -0.02 -13.85 -5.04
CA ASN A 220 -1.41 -13.45 -5.29
C ASN A 220 -1.63 -12.88 -6.70
N GLN A 221 -0.74 -13.20 -7.64
CA GLN A 221 -0.82 -12.76 -9.03
C GLN A 221 -1.94 -13.43 -9.83
N GLY A 222 -2.74 -14.33 -9.22
CA GLY A 222 -3.87 -14.99 -9.88
C GLY A 222 -5.08 -14.09 -10.12
N TRP A 223 -5.21 -13.01 -9.33
CA TRP A 223 -6.30 -12.03 -9.42
C TRP A 223 -7.70 -12.66 -9.53
N LEU A 224 -8.35 -12.57 -10.69
CA LEU A 224 -9.71 -13.05 -10.92
C LEU A 224 -9.74 -14.52 -11.39
N ASP A 225 -8.63 -15.04 -11.92
CA ASP A 225 -8.55 -16.40 -12.46
C ASP A 225 -7.20 -17.05 -12.09
N PRO A 226 -7.06 -17.51 -10.83
CA PRO A 226 -5.86 -18.19 -10.35
C PRO A 226 -5.60 -19.50 -11.09
N ASP A 227 -6.64 -20.18 -11.59
CA ASP A 227 -6.53 -21.41 -12.37
C ASP A 227 -5.83 -21.15 -13.71
N ALA A 228 -6.26 -20.12 -14.46
CA ALA A 228 -5.58 -19.72 -15.70
C ALA A 228 -4.14 -19.26 -15.45
N ALA A 229 -3.89 -18.56 -14.34
CA ALA A 229 -2.55 -18.16 -13.95
C ALA A 229 -1.65 -19.37 -13.63
N ALA A 230 -2.17 -20.35 -12.89
CA ALA A 230 -1.45 -21.59 -12.58
C ALA A 230 -1.13 -22.39 -13.86
N GLN A 231 -2.08 -22.48 -14.79
CA GLN A 231 -1.87 -23.13 -16.08
C GLN A 231 -0.77 -22.44 -16.90
N ALA A 232 -0.77 -21.10 -16.95
CA ALA A 232 0.27 -20.35 -17.64
C ALA A 232 1.68 -20.56 -17.04
N VAL A 233 1.78 -20.73 -15.71
CA VAL A 233 3.05 -21.08 -15.04
C VAL A 233 3.45 -22.53 -15.35
N GLN A 234 2.50 -23.45 -15.44
CA GLN A 234 2.77 -24.84 -15.83
C GLN A 234 3.28 -24.95 -17.28
N GLU A 235 2.72 -24.16 -18.19
CA GLU A 235 3.20 -24.04 -19.58
C GLU A 235 4.62 -23.47 -19.64
N LEU A 236 4.88 -22.41 -18.88
CA LEU A 236 6.22 -21.83 -18.73
C LEU A 236 7.22 -22.86 -18.18
N ALA A 237 6.82 -23.72 -17.24
CA ALA A 237 7.64 -24.80 -16.72
C ALA A 237 8.05 -25.78 -17.83
N GLY A 238 7.10 -26.13 -18.72
CA GLY A 238 7.36 -26.94 -19.92
C GLY A 238 8.38 -26.30 -20.86
N GLU A 239 8.26 -25.00 -21.12
CA GLU A 239 9.24 -24.24 -21.93
C GLU A 239 10.64 -24.23 -21.32
N LEU A 240 10.72 -24.17 -20.00
CA LEU A 240 11.98 -24.15 -19.24
C LEU A 240 12.54 -25.57 -18.97
N GLY A 241 11.84 -26.62 -19.39
CA GLY A 241 12.26 -28.01 -19.19
C GLY A 241 12.14 -28.52 -17.74
N ILE A 242 11.24 -27.93 -16.95
CA ILE A 242 10.99 -28.31 -15.55
C ILE A 242 9.84 -29.31 -15.50
N ALA A 243 10.16 -30.61 -15.55
CA ALA A 243 9.17 -31.66 -15.73
C ALA A 243 8.29 -31.95 -14.50
N ASP A 244 8.77 -31.69 -13.28
CA ASP A 244 8.14 -32.07 -12.02
C ASP A 244 7.67 -30.86 -11.18
N LEU A 245 7.38 -29.73 -11.84
CA LEU A 245 6.83 -28.56 -11.16
C LEU A 245 5.36 -28.77 -10.81
N ARG A 246 5.01 -28.59 -9.54
CA ARG A 246 3.63 -28.65 -9.04
C ARG A 246 3.10 -27.25 -8.77
N VAL A 247 2.20 -26.77 -9.62
CA VAL A 247 1.56 -25.46 -9.50
C VAL A 247 0.14 -25.62 -8.99
N ALA A 248 -0.17 -25.00 -7.86
CA ALA A 248 -1.50 -24.97 -7.26
C ALA A 248 -2.15 -23.59 -7.43
N ALA A 249 -3.46 -23.60 -7.67
CA ALA A 249 -4.32 -22.43 -7.65
C ALA A 249 -5.20 -22.43 -6.40
N VAL A 250 -5.28 -21.30 -5.71
CA VAL A 250 -6.23 -21.04 -4.63
C VAL A 250 -7.28 -20.06 -5.13
N SER A 251 -8.47 -20.57 -5.42
CA SER A 251 -9.58 -19.85 -6.05
C SER A 251 -10.73 -19.65 -5.06
N GLY A 252 -11.59 -18.66 -5.28
CA GLY A 252 -12.72 -18.35 -4.40
C GLY A 252 -12.87 -16.87 -4.11
N GLY A 253 -13.73 -16.55 -3.14
CA GLY A 253 -13.95 -15.18 -2.70
C GLY A 253 -14.77 -14.30 -3.65
N ILE A 254 -15.18 -14.81 -4.82
CA ILE A 254 -15.94 -14.05 -5.82
C ILE A 254 -17.43 -14.02 -5.44
N LEU A 255 -17.97 -12.82 -5.32
CA LEU A 255 -19.35 -12.56 -4.88
C LEU A 255 -20.14 -11.69 -5.88
N THR A 256 -19.52 -11.25 -6.99
CA THR A 256 -20.08 -10.27 -7.94
C THR A 256 -21.55 -10.54 -8.30
N ASP A 257 -21.88 -11.78 -8.69
CA ASP A 257 -23.21 -12.13 -9.20
C ASP A 257 -24.29 -12.27 -8.12
N ARG A 258 -23.92 -12.28 -6.84
CA ARG A 258 -24.86 -12.58 -5.73
C ARG A 258 -24.82 -11.57 -4.58
N ILE A 259 -23.82 -10.69 -4.52
CA ILE A 259 -23.60 -9.76 -3.40
C ILE A 259 -24.81 -8.86 -3.12
N ALA A 260 -25.50 -8.41 -4.17
CA ALA A 260 -26.71 -7.58 -4.06
C ALA A 260 -27.85 -8.31 -3.34
N GLY A 261 -27.98 -9.63 -3.54
CA GLY A 261 -29.01 -10.46 -2.92
C GLY A 261 -28.72 -10.87 -1.47
N LEU A 262 -27.55 -10.56 -0.91
CA LEU A 262 -27.16 -10.98 0.44
C LEU A 262 -27.70 -10.06 1.56
N GLY A 263 -28.39 -8.97 1.23
CA GLY A 263 -28.96 -8.04 2.22
C GLY A 263 -27.91 -7.27 3.03
N LEU A 264 -26.71 -7.09 2.45
CA LEU A 264 -25.58 -6.42 3.08
C LEU A 264 -25.61 -4.91 2.84
N ARG A 265 -24.80 -4.18 3.62
CA ARG A 265 -24.64 -2.73 3.54
C ARG A 265 -23.17 -2.36 3.41
N PHE A 266 -22.88 -1.23 2.76
CA PHE A 266 -21.53 -0.70 2.69
C PHE A 266 -21.10 -0.15 4.06
N SER A 267 -19.86 -0.42 4.45
CA SER A 267 -19.30 0.00 5.73
C SER A 267 -19.09 1.51 5.81
N GLU A 268 -18.87 2.17 4.68
CA GLU A 268 -18.53 3.59 4.61
C GLU A 268 -19.74 4.52 4.83
N ASN A 269 -20.95 4.11 4.44
CA ASN A 269 -22.12 4.99 4.41
C ASN A 269 -23.45 4.31 4.80
N ASP A 270 -23.42 3.04 5.19
CA ASP A 270 -24.59 2.22 5.53
C ASP A 270 -25.61 2.07 4.38
N GLN A 271 -25.28 2.41 3.13
CA GLN A 271 -26.19 2.22 2.00
C GLN A 271 -26.34 0.72 1.69
N ALA A 272 -27.56 0.30 1.31
CA ALA A 272 -27.80 -1.09 0.92
C ALA A 272 -27.11 -1.39 -0.41
N ILE A 273 -26.42 -2.53 -0.49
CA ILE A 273 -25.70 -2.92 -1.70
C ILE A 273 -26.67 -3.16 -2.87
N ALA A 274 -27.87 -3.68 -2.58
CA ALA A 274 -28.94 -3.90 -3.55
C ALA A 274 -29.37 -2.61 -4.27
N ASP A 275 -29.23 -1.44 -3.65
CA ASP A 275 -29.62 -0.16 -4.27
C ASP A 275 -28.72 0.21 -5.46
N LEU A 276 -27.54 -0.43 -5.57
CA LEU A 276 -26.54 -0.18 -6.61
C LEU A 276 -26.31 -1.39 -7.51
N GLU A 277 -27.19 -2.39 -7.52
CA GLU A 277 -27.05 -3.67 -8.25
C GLU A 277 -26.63 -3.47 -9.72
N ASP A 278 -27.31 -2.59 -10.46
CA ASP A 278 -27.03 -2.28 -11.87
C ASP A 278 -25.63 -1.67 -12.11
N GLY A 279 -25.02 -1.13 -11.05
CA GLY A 279 -23.72 -0.48 -11.07
C GLY A 279 -22.57 -1.38 -10.59
N ILE A 280 -22.86 -2.57 -10.02
CA ILE A 280 -21.83 -3.48 -9.50
C ILE A 280 -21.02 -4.05 -10.67
N VAL A 281 -19.70 -3.91 -10.57
CA VAL A 281 -18.73 -4.33 -11.57
C VAL A 281 -17.88 -5.49 -11.06
N SER A 282 -17.59 -5.52 -9.76
CA SER A 282 -16.82 -6.59 -9.11
C SER A 282 -17.21 -6.68 -7.63
N ALA A 283 -17.11 -7.85 -7.02
CA ALA A 283 -17.21 -8.01 -5.58
C ALA A 283 -16.40 -9.21 -5.10
N GLU A 284 -15.39 -8.96 -4.27
CA GLU A 284 -14.43 -9.99 -3.84
C GLU A 284 -14.09 -9.90 -2.35
N ALA A 285 -14.17 -11.04 -1.67
CA ALA A 285 -13.79 -11.20 -0.27
C ALA A 285 -12.28 -11.45 -0.12
N TYR A 286 -11.69 -10.89 0.93
CA TYR A 286 -10.32 -11.22 1.34
C TYR A 286 -10.30 -12.58 2.04
N LEU A 287 -9.68 -13.57 1.41
CA LEU A 287 -9.48 -14.89 2.00
C LEU A 287 -8.28 -14.89 2.97
N GLY A 288 -8.25 -15.88 3.87
CA GLY A 288 -7.14 -16.14 4.78
C GLY A 288 -6.10 -17.10 4.19
N CYS A 289 -5.24 -17.64 5.05
CA CYS A 289 -4.12 -18.50 4.67
C CYS A 289 -4.49 -19.98 4.43
N GLU A 290 -5.72 -20.41 4.77
CA GLU A 290 -6.15 -21.82 4.76
C GLU A 290 -5.89 -22.52 3.40
N GLY A 291 -6.21 -21.86 2.28
CA GLY A 291 -5.96 -22.41 0.94
C GLY A 291 -4.47 -22.55 0.60
N ILE A 292 -3.63 -21.63 1.08
CA ILE A 292 -2.17 -21.70 0.92
C ILE A 292 -1.61 -22.89 1.70
N VAL A 293 -2.04 -23.06 2.96
CA VAL A 293 -1.62 -24.19 3.80
C VAL A 293 -2.01 -25.53 3.14
N GLN A 294 -3.25 -25.63 2.64
CA GLN A 294 -3.73 -26.84 1.97
C GLN A 294 -2.93 -27.15 0.70
N ALA A 295 -2.63 -26.14 -0.13
CA ALA A 295 -1.83 -26.33 -1.33
C ALA A 295 -0.42 -26.83 -1.01
N LEU A 296 0.22 -26.26 0.02
CA LEU A 296 1.56 -26.66 0.46
C LEU A 296 1.57 -28.07 1.07
N GLN A 297 0.55 -28.45 1.85
CA GLN A 297 0.38 -29.82 2.37
C GLN A 297 0.24 -30.85 1.24
N GLN A 298 -0.34 -30.45 0.11
CA GLN A 298 -0.44 -31.27 -1.09
C GLN A 298 0.82 -31.22 -1.97
N GLY A 299 1.91 -30.58 -1.49
CA GLY A 299 3.22 -30.61 -2.14
C GLY A 299 3.39 -29.61 -3.28
N ALA A 300 2.67 -28.49 -3.28
CA ALA A 300 2.88 -27.42 -4.26
C ALA A 300 4.30 -26.82 -4.17
N ASP A 301 4.94 -26.64 -5.33
CA ASP A 301 6.16 -25.85 -5.48
C ASP A 301 5.81 -24.37 -5.67
N VAL A 302 4.71 -24.09 -6.36
CA VAL A 302 4.17 -22.75 -6.61
C VAL A 302 2.71 -22.71 -6.19
N VAL A 303 2.33 -21.72 -5.39
CA VAL A 303 0.94 -21.45 -5.02
C VAL A 303 0.56 -20.08 -5.57
N ILE A 304 -0.40 -20.06 -6.50
CA ILE A 304 -1.00 -18.86 -7.06
C ILE A 304 -2.38 -18.66 -6.44
N THR A 305 -2.64 -17.50 -5.86
CA THR A 305 -3.90 -17.22 -5.17
C THR A 305 -4.72 -16.15 -5.87
N THR A 306 -6.03 -16.20 -5.65
CA THR A 306 -6.94 -15.05 -5.73
C THR A 306 -6.60 -14.01 -4.65
N ARG A 307 -7.52 -13.08 -4.38
CA ARG A 307 -7.44 -12.12 -3.28
C ARG A 307 -7.42 -12.82 -1.92
N VAL A 308 -6.25 -12.82 -1.31
CA VAL A 308 -6.03 -13.13 0.11
C VAL A 308 -5.67 -11.85 0.84
N ALA A 309 -5.71 -11.85 2.17
CA ALA A 309 -5.00 -10.81 2.93
C ALA A 309 -3.50 -10.87 2.63
N ASP A 310 -2.88 -9.72 2.42
CA ASP A 310 -1.47 -9.60 2.00
C ASP A 310 -0.53 -10.38 2.95
N ALA A 311 -0.75 -10.26 4.27
CA ALA A 311 -0.04 -11.00 5.30
C ALA A 311 -0.18 -12.54 5.19
N ALA A 312 -1.26 -13.04 4.59
CA ALA A 312 -1.50 -14.47 4.40
C ALA A 312 -0.45 -15.13 3.51
N LEU A 313 0.19 -14.38 2.61
CA LEU A 313 1.28 -14.87 1.75
C LEU A 313 2.51 -15.33 2.54
N TYR A 314 2.67 -14.83 3.76
CA TYR A 314 3.76 -15.19 4.67
C TYR A 314 3.27 -16.05 5.84
N LEU A 315 2.08 -15.79 6.36
CA LEU A 315 1.45 -16.61 7.39
C LEU A 315 1.21 -18.05 6.89
N GLY A 316 0.76 -18.25 5.65
CA GLY A 316 0.48 -19.57 5.07
C GLY A 316 1.69 -20.52 5.11
N PRO A 317 2.86 -20.11 4.56
CA PRO A 317 4.11 -20.87 4.71
C PRO A 317 4.47 -21.19 6.16
N LEU A 318 4.38 -20.21 7.07
CA LEU A 318 4.72 -20.44 8.48
C LEU A 318 3.78 -21.44 9.15
N ALA A 319 2.48 -21.31 8.90
CA ALA A 319 1.48 -22.22 9.44
C ALA A 319 1.67 -23.64 8.91
N HIS A 320 2.04 -23.80 7.63
CA HIS A 320 2.38 -25.09 7.04
C HIS A 320 3.63 -25.70 7.69
N GLU A 321 4.75 -24.98 7.69
CA GLU A 321 6.05 -25.50 8.14
C GLU A 321 6.08 -25.84 9.63
N PHE A 322 5.41 -25.05 10.47
CA PHE A 322 5.33 -25.29 11.91
C PHE A 322 4.11 -26.10 12.34
N GLY A 323 3.25 -26.52 11.40
CA GLY A 323 2.03 -27.27 11.70
C GLY A 323 1.10 -26.52 12.66
N TRP A 324 0.97 -25.20 12.49
CA TRP A 324 0.12 -24.38 13.36
C TRP A 324 -1.36 -24.70 13.14
N ASP A 325 -2.11 -24.64 14.24
CA ASP A 325 -3.56 -24.75 14.22
C ASP A 325 -4.14 -23.38 13.81
N THR A 326 -4.90 -23.33 12.71
CA THR A 326 -5.55 -22.09 12.25
C THR A 326 -6.65 -21.60 13.20
N GLY A 327 -7.08 -22.44 14.15
CA GLY A 327 -7.92 -22.04 15.28
C GLY A 327 -7.14 -21.37 16.43
N ASN A 328 -5.81 -21.49 16.47
CA ASN A 328 -4.99 -20.91 17.52
C ASN A 328 -4.64 -19.45 17.20
N SER A 329 -5.37 -18.53 17.83
CA SER A 329 -5.23 -17.09 17.61
C SER A 329 -3.83 -16.55 17.87
N GLN A 330 -3.09 -17.10 18.86
CA GLN A 330 -1.73 -16.61 19.15
C GLN A 330 -0.75 -17.01 18.04
N GLN A 331 -0.88 -18.21 17.48
CA GLN A 331 -0.08 -18.64 16.33
C GLN A 331 -0.41 -17.83 15.09
N MET A 332 -1.70 -17.60 14.81
CA MET A 332 -2.13 -16.76 13.69
C MET A 332 -1.62 -15.32 13.85
N ALA A 333 -1.74 -14.72 15.03
CA ALA A 333 -1.21 -13.39 15.32
C ALA A 333 0.31 -13.31 15.11
N ARG A 334 1.06 -14.35 15.51
CA ARG A 334 2.50 -14.42 15.25
C ARG A 334 2.82 -14.35 13.75
N GLY A 335 2.12 -15.14 12.93
CA GLY A 335 2.32 -15.11 11.49
C GLY A 335 1.77 -13.85 10.81
N MET A 336 0.67 -13.28 11.32
CA MET A 336 0.11 -12.00 10.84
C MET A 336 1.08 -10.84 11.08
N VAL A 337 1.74 -10.78 12.24
CA VAL A 337 2.78 -9.77 12.49
C VAL A 337 3.94 -9.91 11.51
N VAL A 338 4.41 -11.13 11.24
CA VAL A 338 5.48 -11.36 10.25
C VAL A 338 5.00 -10.96 8.85
N GLY A 339 3.81 -11.38 8.45
CA GLY A 339 3.24 -11.07 7.14
C GLY A 339 3.06 -9.59 6.93
N HIS A 340 2.46 -8.88 7.88
CA HIS A 340 2.24 -7.44 7.80
C HIS A 340 3.55 -6.63 7.69
N LEU A 341 4.60 -7.09 8.40
CA LEU A 341 5.93 -6.48 8.29
C LEU A 341 6.57 -6.74 6.91
N MET A 342 6.27 -7.86 6.27
CA MET A 342 6.92 -8.30 5.03
C MET A 342 6.16 -7.92 3.74
N GLU A 343 4.83 -7.75 3.78
CA GLU A 343 3.96 -7.59 2.61
C GLU A 343 4.27 -6.36 1.75
N CYS A 344 4.69 -5.24 2.36
CA CYS A 344 5.10 -4.04 1.62
C CYS A 344 6.59 -4.02 1.23
N GLY A 345 7.28 -5.17 1.33
CA GLY A 345 8.63 -5.41 0.81
C GLY A 345 9.65 -4.35 1.23
N ALA A 346 10.22 -3.64 0.25
CA ALA A 346 11.30 -2.67 0.47
C ALA A 346 10.96 -1.56 1.48
N GLN A 347 9.68 -1.33 1.81
CA GLN A 347 9.29 -0.39 2.86
C GLN A 347 9.89 -0.72 4.23
N LEU A 348 10.05 -2.01 4.54
CA LEU A 348 10.69 -2.47 5.77
C LEU A 348 12.21 -2.23 5.77
N ALA A 349 12.81 -2.14 4.58
CA ALA A 349 14.25 -1.98 4.33
C ALA A 349 14.64 -0.55 3.88
N GLY A 350 13.81 0.46 4.20
CA GLY A 350 14.12 1.88 4.00
C GLY A 350 13.49 2.51 2.75
N GLY A 351 12.80 1.72 1.92
CA GLY A 351 11.88 2.25 0.93
C GLY A 351 10.80 3.09 1.61
N TYR A 352 10.43 4.23 1.04
CA TYR A 352 9.40 5.09 1.61
C TYR A 352 9.67 5.58 3.06
N PHE A 353 10.92 5.49 3.53
CA PHE A 353 11.36 5.92 4.86
C PHE A 353 12.26 7.17 4.81
N ALA A 354 13.09 7.28 3.77
CA ALA A 354 14.12 8.30 3.66
C ALA A 354 13.54 9.73 3.71
N ASP A 355 14.17 10.58 4.52
CA ASP A 355 13.87 12.00 4.65
C ASP A 355 15.19 12.76 4.84
N PRO A 356 15.74 13.37 3.78
CA PRO A 356 17.12 13.90 3.78
C PRO A 356 17.43 14.81 4.98
N GLY A 357 18.50 14.48 5.71
CA GLY A 357 18.94 15.21 6.90
C GLY A 357 18.22 14.86 8.21
N TYR A 358 17.20 14.00 8.16
CA TYR A 358 16.48 13.51 9.36
C TYR A 358 16.50 11.97 9.45
N LYS A 359 16.26 11.31 8.31
CA LYS A 359 16.22 9.86 8.10
C LYS A 359 17.02 9.51 6.85
N ASP A 360 18.33 9.39 6.97
CA ASP A 360 19.18 9.04 5.82
C ASP A 360 19.15 7.52 5.56
N VAL A 361 18.99 7.15 4.28
CA VAL A 361 18.97 5.75 3.84
C VAL A 361 20.11 5.53 2.83
N PRO A 362 21.08 4.66 3.13
CA PRO A 362 22.20 4.38 2.22
C PRO A 362 21.72 3.74 0.91
N ASP A 363 22.27 4.18 -0.22
CA ASP A 363 22.09 3.57 -1.55
C ASP A 363 20.63 3.19 -1.89
N LEU A 364 19.70 4.12 -1.67
CA LEU A 364 18.26 3.90 -1.89
C LEU A 364 17.93 3.45 -3.33
N ALA A 365 18.77 3.81 -4.31
CA ALA A 365 18.64 3.37 -5.70
C ALA A 365 18.76 1.85 -5.87
N HIS A 366 19.48 1.16 -4.98
CA HIS A 366 19.63 -0.30 -4.96
C HIS A 366 19.10 -0.89 -3.64
N VAL A 367 18.01 -0.32 -3.11
CA VAL A 367 17.32 -0.85 -1.92
C VAL A 367 17.05 -2.35 -2.07
N GLY A 368 17.42 -3.12 -1.05
CA GLY A 368 17.20 -4.56 -1.02
C GLY A 368 15.85 -4.92 -0.42
N ASN A 369 15.34 -6.09 -0.80
CA ASN A 369 14.12 -6.62 -0.21
C ASN A 369 14.38 -7.19 1.19
N PRO A 370 13.36 -7.20 2.06
CA PRO A 370 13.47 -7.81 3.38
C PRO A 370 13.42 -9.34 3.31
N ILE A 371 14.02 -9.95 4.33
CA ILE A 371 14.04 -11.38 4.61
C ILE A 371 13.64 -11.58 6.08
N ALA A 372 12.77 -12.54 6.35
CA ALA A 372 12.38 -12.95 7.69
C ALA A 372 12.90 -14.35 7.99
N ASP A 373 13.69 -14.46 9.06
CA ASP A 373 14.11 -15.73 9.67
C ASP A 373 13.19 -16.01 10.87
N VAL A 374 12.31 -17.01 10.74
CA VAL A 374 11.34 -17.37 11.77
C VAL A 374 11.64 -18.77 12.30
N SER A 375 11.73 -18.90 13.61
CA SER A 375 11.82 -20.17 14.34
C SER A 375 10.67 -20.25 15.35
N PRO A 376 10.47 -21.37 16.06
CA PRO A 376 9.47 -21.45 17.13
C PRO A 376 9.63 -20.34 18.17
N ASP A 377 10.87 -19.96 18.50
CA ASP A 377 11.16 -19.04 19.60
C ASP A 377 11.46 -17.61 19.14
N ARG A 378 12.00 -17.43 17.92
CA ARG A 378 12.55 -16.14 17.46
C ARG A 378 12.06 -15.73 16.08
N ILE A 379 11.93 -14.41 15.89
CA ILE A 379 11.65 -13.77 14.60
C ILE A 379 12.72 -12.71 14.38
N VAL A 380 13.48 -12.85 13.29
CA VAL A 380 14.53 -11.90 12.92
C VAL A 380 14.28 -11.39 11.51
N LEU A 381 14.21 -10.07 11.37
CA LEU A 381 14.11 -9.37 10.11
C LEU A 381 15.48 -8.86 9.70
N ARG A 382 15.81 -8.99 8.43
CA ARG A 382 17.02 -8.41 7.84
C ARG A 382 16.77 -7.96 6.42
N LYS A 383 17.55 -7.01 5.93
CA LYS A 383 17.56 -6.71 4.48
C LYS A 383 18.48 -7.68 3.75
N GLN A 384 18.28 -7.79 2.44
CA GLN A 384 19.19 -8.51 1.56
C GLN A 384 20.65 -8.07 1.74
N ARG A 385 21.58 -9.03 1.76
CA ARG A 385 23.00 -8.71 1.94
C ARG A 385 23.54 -7.96 0.73
N GLY A 386 24.41 -6.98 1.00
CA GLY A 386 25.12 -6.23 -0.03
C GLY A 386 24.28 -5.27 -0.87
N SER A 387 22.97 -5.15 -0.60
CA SER A 387 22.09 -4.14 -1.18
C SER A 387 22.26 -2.78 -0.49
N GLY A 388 21.62 -1.74 -1.04
CA GLY A 388 21.30 -0.54 -0.30
C GLY A 388 20.13 -0.73 0.66
N GLY A 389 19.61 0.37 1.19
CA GLY A 389 18.55 0.38 2.20
C GLY A 389 19.06 0.36 3.63
N LEU A 390 18.11 0.43 4.57
CA LEU A 390 18.30 0.41 6.01
C LEU A 390 17.20 -0.42 6.65
N LEU A 391 17.55 -1.38 7.52
CA LEU A 391 16.57 -2.07 8.36
C LEU A 391 16.86 -1.82 9.84
N SER A 392 15.93 -1.15 10.51
CA SER A 392 16.07 -0.72 11.90
C SER A 392 14.72 -0.76 12.63
N PRO A 393 14.69 -0.67 13.98
CA PRO A 393 13.45 -0.53 14.70
C PRO A 393 12.57 0.62 14.18
N ALA A 394 13.15 1.72 13.68
CA ALA A 394 12.38 2.82 13.13
C ALA A 394 11.61 2.42 11.84
N THR A 395 12.24 1.67 10.93
CA THR A 395 11.57 1.19 9.72
C THR A 395 10.52 0.13 10.05
N CYS A 396 10.79 -0.76 11.02
CA CYS A 396 9.82 -1.75 11.49
C CYS A 396 8.59 -1.10 12.14
N LYS A 397 8.76 -0.06 12.95
CA LYS A 397 7.65 0.67 13.58
C LYS A 397 6.78 1.40 12.56
N GLU A 398 7.40 2.06 11.58
CA GLU A 398 6.69 2.72 10.49
C GLU A 398 5.89 1.72 9.65
N GLN A 399 6.45 0.54 9.38
CA GLN A 399 5.75 -0.53 8.67
C GLN A 399 4.61 -1.14 9.51
N LEU A 400 4.84 -1.42 10.79
CA LEU A 400 3.85 -2.05 11.69
C LEU A 400 2.57 -1.21 11.85
N LEU A 401 2.67 0.12 11.74
CA LEU A 401 1.52 1.04 11.85
C LEU A 401 1.00 1.52 10.50
N TYR A 402 1.56 1.01 9.40
CA TYR A 402 1.14 1.39 8.05
C TYR A 402 -0.23 0.77 7.75
N GLU A 403 -1.21 1.60 7.40
CA GLU A 403 -2.58 1.17 7.09
C GLU A 403 -3.32 0.47 8.25
N VAL A 404 -2.92 0.76 9.50
CA VAL A 404 -3.50 0.20 10.71
C VAL A 404 -4.47 1.18 11.34
N HIS A 405 -5.76 0.83 11.38
CA HIS A 405 -6.78 1.65 12.01
C HIS A 405 -6.65 1.65 13.54
N ASP A 406 -7.06 0.57 14.20
CA ASP A 406 -6.84 0.33 15.63
C ASP A 406 -5.67 -0.64 15.82
N PRO A 407 -4.50 -0.19 16.33
CA PRO A 407 -3.37 -1.06 16.60
C PRO A 407 -3.65 -2.15 17.65
N GLY A 408 -4.63 -1.96 18.54
CA GLY A 408 -5.02 -2.97 19.53
C GLY A 408 -5.94 -4.06 18.97
N ALA A 409 -6.51 -3.85 17.79
CA ALA A 409 -7.49 -4.72 17.18
C ALA A 409 -7.38 -4.68 15.64
N TYR A 410 -6.22 -5.07 15.09
CA TYR A 410 -6.03 -5.21 13.66
C TYR A 410 -6.78 -6.44 13.14
N ILE A 411 -7.90 -6.23 12.45
CA ILE A 411 -8.79 -7.30 12.00
C ILE A 411 -8.27 -7.88 10.68
N GLY A 412 -7.88 -9.16 10.70
CA GLY A 412 -7.57 -9.96 9.52
C GLY A 412 -8.52 -11.17 9.37
N PRO A 413 -8.49 -11.87 8.22
CA PRO A 413 -9.33 -13.04 7.99
C PRO A 413 -8.95 -14.24 8.88
N ASP A 414 -7.67 -14.38 9.23
CA ASP A 414 -7.15 -15.50 10.03
C ASP A 414 -7.19 -15.27 11.55
N CYS A 415 -7.14 -14.01 12.00
CA CYS A 415 -7.30 -13.59 13.40
C CYS A 415 -7.46 -12.07 13.50
N THR A 416 -7.89 -11.59 14.67
CA THR A 416 -7.65 -10.19 15.05
C THR A 416 -6.35 -10.12 15.85
N THR A 417 -5.49 -9.14 15.57
CA THR A 417 -4.13 -9.04 16.13
C THR A 417 -3.93 -7.71 16.88
N ASP A 418 -3.37 -7.78 18.08
CA ASP A 418 -2.89 -6.62 18.83
C ASP A 418 -1.44 -6.29 18.43
N PHE A 419 -1.27 -5.31 17.54
CA PHE A 419 0.03 -4.75 17.21
C PHE A 419 0.63 -3.90 18.34
N GLY A 420 -0.18 -3.46 19.31
CA GLY A 420 0.29 -2.87 20.57
C GLY A 420 1.06 -3.84 21.46
N ALA A 421 0.99 -5.14 21.21
CA ALA A 421 1.78 -6.18 21.87
C ALA A 421 3.18 -6.38 21.25
N VAL A 422 3.52 -5.68 20.16
CA VAL A 422 4.76 -5.88 19.40
C VAL A 422 5.85 -4.86 19.82
N SER A 423 7.11 -5.30 19.82
CA SER A 423 8.28 -4.43 20.02
C SER A 423 9.49 -4.94 19.24
N PHE A 424 10.53 -4.11 19.12
CA PHE A 424 11.67 -4.37 18.24
C PHE A 424 13.00 -4.09 18.94
N THR A 425 13.99 -4.96 18.71
CA THR A 425 15.36 -4.78 19.19
C THR A 425 16.34 -4.84 18.02
N GLN A 426 17.19 -3.83 17.86
CA GLN A 426 18.30 -3.91 16.90
C GLN A 426 19.35 -4.89 17.47
N ILE A 427 19.63 -5.97 16.75
CA ILE A 427 20.59 -7.00 17.21
C ILE A 427 21.89 -7.03 16.41
N ALA A 428 21.89 -6.48 15.20
CA ALA A 428 23.07 -6.23 14.36
C ALA A 428 22.72 -5.16 13.31
N PRO A 429 23.70 -4.58 12.57
CA PRO A 429 23.40 -3.72 11.44
C PRO A 429 22.41 -4.37 10.46
N ASP A 430 21.37 -3.62 10.08
CA ASP A 430 20.30 -4.07 9.18
C ASP A 430 19.58 -5.35 9.61
N THR A 431 19.61 -5.65 10.92
CA THR A 431 19.02 -6.85 11.51
C THR A 431 18.27 -6.51 12.81
N VAL A 432 16.98 -6.81 12.82
CA VAL A 432 16.06 -6.49 13.93
C VAL A 432 15.34 -7.74 14.40
N GLU A 433 15.33 -7.95 15.71
CA GLU A 433 14.50 -8.97 16.34
C GLU A 433 13.11 -8.41 16.65
N VAL A 434 12.08 -9.20 16.35
CA VAL A 434 10.68 -8.87 16.63
C VAL A 434 10.24 -9.64 17.87
N HIS A 435 9.66 -8.92 18.83
CA HIS A 435 9.10 -9.49 20.06
C HIS A 435 7.59 -9.29 20.06
N ILE A 436 6.85 -10.37 20.29
CA ILE A 436 5.37 -10.37 20.35
C ILE A 436 4.99 -10.88 21.74
N ALA A 437 4.26 -10.09 22.52
CA ALA A 437 3.80 -10.53 23.83
C ALA A 437 2.72 -11.63 23.73
N GLU A 438 2.56 -12.40 24.80
CA GLU A 438 1.43 -13.32 24.92
C GLU A 438 0.09 -12.57 24.91
N GLY A 439 -0.94 -13.18 24.34
CA GLY A 439 -2.27 -12.59 24.22
C GLY A 439 -2.41 -11.59 23.07
N ALA A 440 -1.45 -11.55 22.15
CA ALA A 440 -1.50 -10.68 20.97
C ALA A 440 -2.57 -11.12 19.94
N GLY A 441 -3.10 -12.34 20.05
CA GLY A 441 -4.07 -12.89 19.11
C GLY A 441 -5.46 -13.10 19.70
N PHE A 442 -6.47 -12.69 18.93
CA PHE A 442 -7.88 -12.95 19.19
C PHE A 442 -8.51 -13.83 18.10
N PRO A 443 -9.66 -14.47 18.37
CA PRO A 443 -10.31 -15.36 17.41
C PRO A 443 -10.53 -14.73 16.03
N LYS A 444 -10.51 -15.57 14.99
CA LYS A 444 -10.88 -15.12 13.65
C LYS A 444 -12.31 -14.57 13.63
N PRO A 445 -12.57 -13.46 12.92
CA PRO A 445 -13.90 -12.89 12.84
C PRO A 445 -14.89 -13.82 12.15
N ASP A 446 -16.17 -13.69 12.50
CA ASP A 446 -17.27 -14.41 11.84
C ASP A 446 -17.57 -13.87 10.43
N THR A 447 -17.00 -12.72 10.09
CA THR A 447 -17.13 -12.06 8.80
C THR A 447 -15.79 -11.86 8.12
N LEU A 448 -15.80 -11.79 6.80
CA LEU A 448 -14.68 -11.37 5.95
C LEU A 448 -14.98 -9.99 5.38
N LYS A 449 -13.94 -9.18 5.20
CA LYS A 449 -14.04 -7.96 4.40
C LYS A 449 -14.19 -8.34 2.93
N ALA A 450 -15.18 -7.78 2.26
CA ALA A 450 -15.27 -7.79 0.81
C ALA A 450 -15.17 -6.37 0.26
N LEU A 451 -14.58 -6.23 -0.93
CA LEU A 451 -14.57 -5.01 -1.71
C LEU A 451 -15.56 -5.15 -2.85
N VAL A 452 -16.34 -4.10 -3.07
CA VAL A 452 -17.36 -4.03 -4.12
C VAL A 452 -17.04 -2.84 -5.01
N GLY A 453 -16.70 -3.11 -6.27
CA GLY A 453 -16.49 -2.11 -7.30
C GLY A 453 -17.80 -1.66 -7.92
N VAL A 454 -18.10 -0.36 -7.85
CA VAL A 454 -19.32 0.24 -8.41
C VAL A 454 -18.97 1.28 -9.46
N ARG A 455 -19.67 1.29 -10.60
CA ARG A 455 -19.47 2.30 -11.66
C ARG A 455 -19.98 3.68 -11.21
N GLU A 456 -19.10 4.68 -11.23
CA GLU A 456 -19.42 6.05 -10.76
C GLU A 456 -19.23 7.14 -11.83
N GLY A 457 -19.17 6.76 -13.10
CA GLY A 457 -19.06 7.70 -14.23
C GLY A 457 -17.64 7.87 -14.74
N TYR A 458 -17.23 9.10 -15.02
CA TYR A 458 -15.99 9.42 -15.74
C TYR A 458 -15.23 10.58 -15.11
N MET A 459 -13.91 10.48 -15.06
CA MET A 459 -13.00 11.51 -14.59
C MET A 459 -12.04 11.97 -15.68
N THR A 460 -11.65 13.23 -15.61
CA THR A 460 -10.53 13.77 -16.38
C THR A 460 -9.90 14.94 -15.66
N GLU A 461 -8.67 15.24 -16.02
CA GLU A 461 -7.93 16.39 -15.50
C GLU A 461 -7.18 17.12 -16.63
N GLU A 462 -6.95 18.40 -16.41
CA GLU A 462 -6.23 19.30 -17.29
C GLU A 462 -5.33 20.23 -16.47
N MET A 463 -4.22 20.69 -17.06
CA MET A 463 -3.25 21.55 -16.37
C MET A 463 -2.85 22.76 -17.22
N VAL A 464 -2.79 23.91 -16.55
CA VAL A 464 -2.37 25.20 -17.10
C VAL A 464 -1.17 25.71 -16.31
N ILE A 465 -0.07 26.01 -16.98
CA ILE A 465 1.24 26.26 -16.38
C ILE A 465 1.56 27.75 -16.45
N PHE A 466 2.00 28.33 -15.33
CA PHE A 466 2.47 29.71 -15.26
C PHE A 466 3.83 29.78 -14.56
N ALA A 467 4.70 30.65 -15.07
CA ALA A 467 6.00 30.95 -14.48
C ALA A 467 6.23 32.47 -14.41
N GLY A 468 7.18 32.88 -13.58
CA GLY A 468 7.58 34.27 -13.39
C GLY A 468 6.67 35.06 -12.43
N PRO A 469 6.97 36.36 -12.22
CA PRO A 469 6.21 37.22 -11.31
C PRO A 469 4.71 37.16 -11.58
N GLY A 470 3.90 36.95 -10.53
CA GLY A 470 2.45 36.88 -10.66
C GLY A 470 1.88 35.53 -11.13
N ALA A 471 2.68 34.44 -11.14
CA ALA A 471 2.25 33.13 -11.64
C ALA A 471 0.99 32.62 -10.92
N HIS A 472 0.96 32.67 -9.60
CA HIS A 472 -0.20 32.25 -8.81
C HIS A 472 -1.45 33.10 -9.10
N GLN A 473 -1.31 34.42 -9.23
CA GLN A 473 -2.43 35.31 -9.55
C GLN A 473 -3.00 35.03 -10.95
N ARG A 474 -2.14 34.71 -11.92
CA ARG A 474 -2.60 34.26 -13.25
C ARG A 474 -3.35 32.94 -13.17
N ALA A 475 -2.85 31.98 -12.40
CA ALA A 475 -3.56 30.72 -12.16
C ALA A 475 -4.97 30.97 -11.57
N GLN A 476 -5.09 31.85 -10.57
CA GLN A 476 -6.38 32.22 -9.95
C GLN A 476 -7.35 32.90 -10.94
N LEU A 477 -6.84 33.78 -11.79
CA LEU A 477 -7.65 34.43 -12.83
C LEU A 477 -8.05 33.42 -13.92
N THR A 478 -7.19 32.48 -14.29
CA THR A 478 -7.52 31.40 -15.22
C THR A 478 -8.58 30.47 -14.65
N GLU A 479 -8.53 30.12 -13.35
CA GLU A 479 -9.62 29.40 -12.69
C GLU A 479 -10.94 30.15 -12.86
N SER A 480 -10.94 31.45 -12.59
CA SER A 480 -12.15 32.29 -12.71
C SER A 480 -12.72 32.28 -14.14
N ILE A 481 -11.85 32.35 -15.16
CA ILE A 481 -12.23 32.26 -16.57
C ILE A 481 -12.80 30.87 -16.90
N LEU A 482 -12.14 29.79 -16.46
CA LEU A 482 -12.56 28.42 -16.73
C LEU A 482 -13.91 28.11 -16.09
N ARG A 483 -14.17 28.58 -14.87
CA ARG A 483 -15.49 28.43 -14.22
C ARG A 483 -16.61 29.05 -15.07
N GLN A 484 -16.40 30.25 -15.62
CA GLN A 484 -17.37 30.92 -16.49
C GLN A 484 -17.58 30.18 -17.82
N ARG A 485 -16.48 29.75 -18.45
CA ARG A 485 -16.50 29.02 -19.72
C ARG A 485 -17.19 27.68 -19.59
N LEU A 486 -16.83 26.88 -18.59
CA LEU A 486 -17.44 25.57 -18.34
C LEU A 486 -18.93 25.69 -18.03
N ALA A 487 -19.34 26.72 -17.29
CA ALA A 487 -20.76 27.00 -17.06
C ALA A 487 -21.50 27.36 -18.36
N SER A 488 -20.89 28.20 -19.20
CA SER A 488 -21.47 28.59 -20.51
C SER A 488 -21.51 27.43 -21.51
N ALA A 489 -20.55 26.50 -21.43
CA ALA A 489 -20.52 25.26 -22.19
C ALA A 489 -21.54 24.21 -21.68
N GLY A 490 -22.22 24.47 -20.55
CA GLY A 490 -23.23 23.58 -19.99
C GLY A 490 -22.65 22.33 -19.33
N LEU A 491 -21.44 22.41 -18.74
CA LEU A 491 -20.84 21.30 -18.03
C LEU A 491 -21.71 20.84 -16.85
N GLN A 492 -22.02 19.54 -16.82
CA GLN A 492 -22.70 18.85 -15.72
C GLN A 492 -21.69 18.00 -14.93
N ALA A 493 -20.90 18.65 -14.10
CA ALA A 493 -19.96 17.99 -13.19
C ALA A 493 -20.69 17.51 -11.92
N GLN A 494 -20.47 16.26 -11.54
CA GLN A 494 -20.81 15.73 -10.22
C GLN A 494 -19.88 16.33 -9.17
N GLU A 495 -18.58 16.42 -9.52
CA GLU A 495 -17.54 17.01 -8.69
C GLU A 495 -16.56 17.79 -9.57
N MET A 496 -16.03 18.89 -9.05
CA MET A 496 -15.06 19.74 -9.74
C MET A 496 -14.07 20.30 -8.73
N ARG A 497 -12.79 20.18 -9.06
CA ARG A 497 -11.68 20.58 -8.19
C ARG A 497 -10.67 21.43 -8.95
N PHE A 498 -10.18 22.46 -8.28
CA PHE A 498 -9.07 23.29 -8.74
C PHE A 498 -7.95 23.19 -7.72
N ASP A 499 -6.75 22.88 -8.20
CA ASP A 499 -5.54 22.77 -7.38
C ASP A 499 -4.47 23.70 -7.92
N TYR A 500 -3.68 24.27 -7.02
CA TYR A 500 -2.50 25.06 -7.37
C TYR A 500 -1.25 24.26 -6.99
N ILE A 501 -0.67 23.55 -7.95
CA ILE A 501 0.55 22.76 -7.73
C ILE A 501 1.70 23.72 -7.44
N GLY A 502 2.44 23.44 -6.37
CA GLY A 502 3.45 24.33 -5.79
C GLY A 502 2.89 25.29 -4.74
N VAL A 503 1.57 25.28 -4.48
CA VAL A 503 0.92 26.13 -3.47
C VAL A 503 0.10 25.31 -2.49
N ASN A 504 -0.89 24.54 -2.96
CA ASN A 504 -1.82 23.82 -2.08
C ASN A 504 -2.37 22.50 -2.63
N ALA A 505 -1.89 22.00 -3.77
CA ALA A 505 -2.47 20.80 -4.42
C ALA A 505 -2.46 19.53 -3.56
N VAL A 506 -1.56 19.42 -2.58
CA VAL A 506 -1.36 18.21 -1.75
C VAL A 506 -2.05 18.34 -0.39
N HIS A 507 -1.70 19.37 0.40
CA HIS A 507 -2.28 19.59 1.73
C HIS A 507 -3.56 20.46 1.72
N ARG A 508 -3.99 20.92 0.53
CA ARG A 508 -5.26 21.63 0.30
C ARG A 508 -5.40 22.83 1.21
N GLU A 509 -6.58 23.06 1.79
CA GLU A 509 -6.87 24.14 2.72
C GLU A 509 -6.03 24.08 4.01
N ALA A 510 -5.42 22.92 4.32
CA ALA A 510 -4.50 22.77 5.43
C ALA A 510 -3.05 23.14 5.08
N THR A 511 -2.76 23.53 3.83
CA THR A 511 -1.39 23.92 3.45
C THR A 511 -0.98 25.17 4.23
N PRO A 512 0.15 25.14 4.96
CA PRO A 512 0.64 26.32 5.67
C PRO A 512 0.89 27.49 4.71
N PRO A 513 0.64 28.74 5.13
CA PRO A 513 0.87 29.90 4.28
C PRO A 513 2.36 30.02 3.92
N SER A 514 2.65 30.23 2.63
CA SER A 514 4.00 30.51 2.16
C SER A 514 4.42 31.94 2.50
N ALA A 515 5.68 32.12 2.93
CA ALA A 515 6.27 33.45 3.14
C ALA A 515 6.53 34.20 1.82
N HIS A 516 6.64 33.49 0.70
CA HIS A 516 6.95 34.04 -0.61
C HIS A 516 5.99 33.55 -1.68
N ALA A 517 5.72 34.41 -2.67
CA ALA A 517 4.97 33.99 -3.85
C ALA A 517 5.80 32.96 -4.65
N PRO A 518 5.16 31.88 -5.13
CA PRO A 518 5.87 30.87 -5.92
C PRO A 518 6.29 31.46 -7.27
N TYR A 519 7.48 31.07 -7.76
CA TYR A 519 7.94 31.48 -9.08
C TYR A 519 7.17 30.76 -10.20
N GLU A 520 6.72 29.54 -9.92
CA GLU A 520 5.93 28.71 -10.83
C GLU A 520 4.67 28.24 -10.10
N ALA A 521 3.54 28.25 -10.81
CA ALA A 521 2.29 27.68 -10.32
C ALA A 521 1.59 26.98 -11.48
N VAL A 522 1.13 25.76 -11.24
CA VAL A 522 0.30 25.04 -12.19
C VAL A 522 -1.12 24.99 -11.65
N LEU A 523 -2.06 25.56 -12.41
CA LEU A 523 -3.47 25.33 -12.18
C LEU A 523 -3.82 23.95 -12.72
N ARG A 524 -4.21 23.03 -11.86
CA ARG A 524 -4.83 21.76 -12.25
C ARG A 524 -6.34 21.89 -12.05
N VAL A 525 -7.10 21.40 -13.03
CA VAL A 525 -8.55 21.29 -12.96
C VAL A 525 -8.91 19.82 -13.15
N ALA A 526 -9.64 19.24 -12.21
CA ALA A 526 -10.12 17.87 -12.30
C ALA A 526 -11.64 17.85 -12.14
N ILE A 527 -12.31 17.01 -12.93
CA ILE A 527 -13.77 16.87 -12.88
C ILE A 527 -14.18 15.41 -12.87
N LYS A 528 -15.32 15.14 -12.23
CA LYS A 528 -16.08 13.90 -12.32
C LYS A 528 -17.45 14.19 -12.94
N THR A 529 -17.88 13.34 -13.86
CA THR A 529 -19.13 13.52 -14.61
C THR A 529 -19.85 12.19 -14.82
N GLY A 530 -21.16 12.22 -15.04
CA GLY A 530 -21.93 11.01 -15.32
C GLY A 530 -21.68 10.41 -16.71
N THR A 531 -21.16 11.18 -17.66
CA THR A 531 -20.97 10.72 -19.05
C THR A 531 -19.62 11.16 -19.61
N ARG A 532 -19.03 10.32 -20.47
CA ARG A 532 -17.77 10.62 -21.14
C ARG A 532 -17.81 11.94 -21.91
N GLN A 533 -18.94 12.23 -22.56
CA GLN A 533 -19.13 13.47 -23.33
C GLN A 533 -19.02 14.74 -22.46
N GLN A 534 -19.53 14.69 -21.22
CA GLN A 534 -19.42 15.80 -20.27
C GLN A 534 -17.98 15.99 -19.80
N ALA A 535 -17.26 14.90 -19.52
CA ALA A 535 -15.83 14.97 -19.17
C ALA A 535 -14.99 15.64 -20.28
N GLU A 536 -15.27 15.34 -21.56
CA GLU A 536 -14.56 15.95 -22.70
C GLU A 536 -14.69 17.47 -22.80
N LEU A 537 -15.72 18.08 -22.18
CA LEU A 537 -15.88 19.54 -22.20
C LEU A 537 -14.73 20.25 -21.49
N LEU A 538 -14.11 19.64 -20.47
CA LEU A 538 -12.96 20.26 -19.79
C LEU A 538 -11.83 20.53 -20.76
N ARG A 539 -11.42 19.51 -21.53
CA ARG A 539 -10.36 19.64 -22.52
C ARG A 539 -10.71 20.69 -23.58
N LYS A 540 -11.97 20.72 -24.03
CA LYS A 540 -12.43 21.71 -25.03
C LYS A 540 -12.35 23.16 -24.55
N GLU A 541 -12.41 23.41 -23.24
CA GLU A 541 -12.26 24.75 -22.68
C GLU A 541 -10.82 25.10 -22.29
N VAL A 542 -10.00 24.11 -21.95
CA VAL A 542 -8.57 24.30 -21.64
C VAL A 542 -7.73 24.44 -22.91
N ASP A 543 -7.98 23.63 -23.94
CA ASP A 543 -7.20 23.64 -25.20
C ASP A 543 -7.12 25.04 -25.85
N PRO A 544 -8.23 25.80 -25.98
CA PRO A 544 -8.20 27.12 -26.60
C PRO A 544 -7.36 28.15 -25.85
N LEU A 545 -7.07 27.94 -24.54
CA LEU A 545 -6.27 28.89 -23.75
C LEU A 545 -4.87 29.13 -24.34
N ALA A 546 -4.39 28.26 -25.22
CA ALA A 546 -3.16 28.49 -25.99
C ALA A 546 -3.17 29.81 -26.78
N VAL A 547 -4.34 30.26 -27.24
CA VAL A 547 -4.49 31.50 -28.01
C VAL A 547 -5.38 32.51 -27.27
N ASN A 548 -6.36 32.03 -26.48
CA ASN A 548 -7.35 32.87 -25.81
C ASN A 548 -7.25 32.83 -24.27
N GLY A 549 -6.09 32.41 -23.75
CA GLY A 549 -5.77 32.42 -22.32
C GLY A 549 -5.03 33.68 -21.89
N LEU A 550 -4.54 33.68 -20.64
CA LEU A 550 -3.79 34.80 -20.10
C LEU A 550 -2.38 34.88 -20.68
N TYR A 551 -1.73 36.03 -20.50
CA TYR A 551 -0.32 36.21 -20.83
C TYR A 551 0.56 35.12 -20.19
N GLY A 552 1.43 34.51 -20.99
CA GLY A 552 2.37 33.49 -20.52
C GLY A 552 1.71 32.15 -20.15
N THR A 553 0.55 31.83 -20.73
CA THR A 553 -0.12 30.53 -20.54
C THR A 553 0.69 29.41 -21.18
N GLY A 554 1.32 28.57 -20.36
CA GLY A 554 1.80 27.26 -20.77
C GLY A 554 0.68 26.23 -20.63
N LYS A 555 0.73 25.18 -21.45
CA LYS A 555 -0.26 24.09 -21.39
C LYS A 555 0.46 22.75 -21.33
N TRP A 556 -0.08 21.85 -20.51
CA TRP A 556 0.29 20.44 -20.57
C TRP A 556 -0.39 19.79 -21.78
N ALA A 557 0.33 19.74 -22.91
CA ALA A 557 -0.13 19.11 -24.14
C ALA A 557 0.29 17.62 -24.17
N THR A 558 -0.68 16.72 -24.30
CA THR A 558 -0.39 15.32 -24.65
C THR A 558 -0.23 15.22 -26.16
N THR A 559 0.89 14.66 -26.62
CA THR A 559 1.15 14.42 -28.05
C THR A 559 0.32 13.27 -28.63
N ALA A 560 -0.37 12.50 -27.79
CA ALA A 560 -1.27 11.43 -28.20
C ALA A 560 -2.69 11.96 -28.44
N SER A 561 -3.34 11.50 -29.51
CA SER A 561 -4.75 11.74 -29.86
C SER A 561 -5.76 11.15 -28.85
N GLY A 562 -5.29 10.55 -27.76
CA GLY A 562 -6.12 9.94 -26.72
C GLY A 562 -6.77 10.96 -25.80
N SER A 563 -8.02 10.70 -25.46
CA SER A 563 -8.73 11.38 -24.38
C SER A 563 -8.18 10.92 -23.03
N ARG A 564 -7.90 11.85 -22.10
CA ARG A 564 -7.57 11.56 -20.69
C ARG A 564 -8.77 11.13 -19.85
N VAL A 565 -9.95 11.06 -20.47
CA VAL A 565 -11.17 10.63 -19.78
C VAL A 565 -11.07 9.13 -19.47
N ARG A 566 -11.12 8.82 -18.18
CA ARG A 566 -11.14 7.46 -17.65
C ARG A 566 -12.50 7.16 -17.01
N SER A 567 -12.93 5.90 -17.10
CA SER A 567 -14.05 5.39 -16.29
C SER A 567 -13.66 5.37 -14.82
N VAL A 568 -14.64 5.58 -13.93
CA VAL A 568 -14.45 5.56 -12.48
C VAL A 568 -15.18 4.35 -11.91
N ILE A 569 -14.43 3.50 -11.22
CA ILE A 569 -14.98 2.45 -10.38
C ILE A 569 -14.68 2.83 -8.93
N GLY A 570 -15.72 3.18 -8.18
CA GLY A 570 -15.64 3.42 -6.74
C GLY A 570 -15.55 2.08 -6.00
N LEU A 571 -14.56 1.93 -5.13
CA LEU A 571 -14.43 0.77 -4.27
C LEU A 571 -15.07 1.05 -2.91
N ASN A 572 -16.03 0.22 -2.53
CA ASN A 572 -16.68 0.24 -1.23
C ASN A 572 -16.43 -1.07 -0.50
N SER A 573 -16.48 -1.07 0.82
CA SER A 573 -16.26 -2.26 1.63
C SER A 573 -17.58 -2.77 2.22
N CYS A 574 -17.69 -4.07 2.45
CA CYS A 574 -18.71 -4.63 3.32
C CYS A 574 -18.16 -5.83 4.11
N LEU A 575 -18.89 -6.25 5.13
CA LEU A 575 -18.60 -7.45 5.91
C LEU A 575 -19.54 -8.57 5.49
N VAL A 576 -18.97 -9.68 5.03
CA VAL A 576 -19.72 -10.85 4.53
C VAL A 576 -19.54 -11.98 5.53
N PRO A 577 -20.61 -12.66 5.99
CA PRO A 577 -20.48 -13.86 6.81
C PRO A 577 -19.58 -14.90 6.13
N ARG A 578 -18.57 -15.39 6.86
CA ARG A 578 -17.55 -16.28 6.30
C ARG A 578 -18.14 -17.60 5.76
N THR A 579 -19.29 -18.01 6.27
CA THR A 579 -20.05 -19.19 5.80
C THR A 579 -20.67 -19.03 4.42
N LEU A 580 -20.66 -17.82 3.85
CA LEU A 580 -21.19 -17.53 2.51
C LEU A 580 -20.08 -17.39 1.45
N VAL A 581 -18.82 -17.56 1.86
CA VAL A 581 -17.66 -17.37 1.00
C VAL A 581 -16.98 -18.72 0.78
N ASP A 582 -17.12 -19.24 -0.43
CA ASP A 582 -16.51 -20.50 -0.84
C ASP A 582 -15.10 -20.27 -1.41
N TRP A 583 -14.24 -21.28 -1.24
CA TRP A 583 -12.91 -21.34 -1.83
C TRP A 583 -12.50 -22.79 -2.12
N SER A 584 -11.53 -22.96 -3.00
CA SER A 584 -11.02 -24.27 -3.42
C SER A 584 -9.52 -24.22 -3.72
N VAL A 585 -8.90 -25.40 -3.73
CA VAL A 585 -7.53 -25.60 -4.22
C VAL A 585 -7.57 -26.58 -5.38
N SER A 586 -6.96 -26.20 -6.49
CA SER A 586 -6.77 -27.00 -7.70
C SER A 586 -5.28 -27.04 -8.07
N PHE A 587 -4.90 -27.98 -8.92
CA PHE A 587 -3.55 -28.07 -9.49
C PHE A 587 -3.64 -27.96 -11.00
N ALA A 588 -2.68 -27.27 -11.62
CA ALA A 588 -2.57 -27.18 -13.06
C ALA A 588 -2.33 -28.58 -13.67
N GLU A 589 -2.87 -28.80 -14.87
CA GLU A 589 -2.69 -30.07 -15.58
C GLU A 589 -1.29 -30.15 -16.20
N GLU A 590 -0.64 -31.31 -16.13
CA GLU A 590 0.62 -31.53 -16.83
C GLU A 590 0.40 -31.38 -18.35
N ALA A 591 1.25 -30.59 -19.00
CA ALA A 591 1.18 -30.45 -20.45
C ALA A 591 1.41 -31.82 -21.11
N VAL A 592 0.35 -32.39 -21.72
CA VAL A 592 0.45 -33.61 -22.51
C VAL A 592 1.26 -33.28 -23.76
N HIS A 593 2.57 -33.49 -23.69
CA HIS A 593 3.45 -33.39 -24.84
C HIS A 593 3.12 -34.56 -25.77
N THR A 594 2.18 -34.34 -26.70
CA THR A 594 1.97 -35.28 -27.81
C THR A 594 3.17 -35.06 -28.73
N PRO A 595 4.08 -36.04 -28.90
CA PRO A 595 5.23 -35.83 -29.77
C PRO A 595 4.71 -35.55 -31.17
N GLN A 596 5.03 -34.36 -31.70
CA GLN A 596 4.86 -34.10 -33.12
C GLN A 596 5.75 -35.08 -33.88
N GLU A 597 5.13 -36.08 -34.50
CA GLU A 597 5.79 -36.88 -35.51
C GLU A 597 6.24 -35.94 -36.63
N THR A 598 7.54 -35.66 -36.68
CA THR A 598 8.18 -34.98 -37.81
C THR A 598 7.95 -35.80 -39.09
N PRO A 599 7.49 -35.18 -40.19
CA PRO A 599 7.35 -35.86 -41.48
C PRO A 599 8.69 -36.22 -42.13
#